data_AF-A0A0F9SHU3-F1
#
_entry.id   AF-A0A0F9SHU3-F1
#
_cell.length_a   1.000
_cell.length_b   1.000
_cell.length_c   1.000
_cell.angle_alpha   90.00
_cell.angle_beta   90.00
_cell.angle_gamma   90.00
#
_symmetry.space_group_name_H-M   'P 1'
#
loop_
_entity.id
_entity.type
_entity.pdbx_description
1 polymer ?
#
loop_
_entity_poly.entity_id
_entity_poly.type
_entity_poly.pdbx_seq_one_letter_code
_entity_poly.pdbx_strand_id
1 'polypeptide(L)'
;GQFPNFTAAAMDASVVELNLLVGLTAAAAELNTLDGFTGLTADLNVLAGAAAGGLTAAELLFVADVTSAIQAQLNGKASSSHTHGTADIDNDAITLAKIQNIVTDSFIGRTTAGTGDPESLTAGMARTVLNVENGAAADQSGAEIEAITNHDNLIGVAGDEHVAHAGVSINAGLGLSGGGNISSTRTVDLATNTLTDLAGIPTRLMSMPVYTGSVMRRVDMEDLNRILERTFATNSTLVIGDEFGVVRSTSASATSMTIPPNSSVAFPLGTVIGGEQHGAGKFSWVAGAAVIIRSADGNLGHKSQYSATYLRKLASDTWLLAGDLSA
;
A
#
# COMPACT_ATOMS: atom_id res chain seq x y z
N GLY A 1 14.75 -55.15 120.88
CA GLY A 1 13.91 -54.02 121.31
C GLY A 1 12.55 -54.19 120.67
N GLN A 2 11.49 -54.18 121.46
CA GLN A 2 10.13 -54.32 120.97
C GLN A 2 9.72 -52.99 120.31
N PHE A 3 9.35 -53.01 119.03
CA PHE A 3 8.94 -51.80 118.32
C PHE A 3 7.60 -51.31 118.90
N PRO A 4 7.53 -50.09 119.47
CA PRO A 4 6.49 -49.69 120.42
C PRO A 4 5.11 -49.36 119.81
N ASN A 5 4.87 -49.62 118.52
CA ASN A 5 3.62 -49.21 117.86
C ASN A 5 2.96 -50.28 116.96
N PHE A 6 3.31 -51.57 117.13
CA PHE A 6 2.59 -52.66 116.47
C PHE A 6 1.67 -53.36 117.47
N THR A 7 0.43 -52.91 117.60
CA THR A 7 -0.61 -53.67 118.32
C THR A 7 -1.18 -54.71 117.36
N ALA A 8 -1.24 -55.98 117.80
CA ALA A 8 -1.62 -57.13 116.98
C ALA A 8 -3.03 -57.04 116.34
N ALA A 9 -3.86 -56.07 116.74
CA ALA A 9 -5.18 -55.84 116.16
C ALA A 9 -5.17 -54.99 114.88
N ALA A 10 -4.04 -54.34 114.53
CA ALA A 10 -3.93 -53.47 113.35
C ALA A 10 -3.04 -54.03 112.23
N MET A 11 -2.33 -55.14 112.46
CA MET A 11 -1.54 -55.85 111.45
C MET A 11 -2.22 -57.16 111.08
N ASP A 12 -3.07 -57.13 110.06
CA ASP A 12 -3.55 -58.34 109.36
C ASP A 12 -2.59 -58.73 108.21
N ALA A 13 -1.29 -58.54 108.43
CA ALA A 13 -0.24 -58.89 107.47
C ALA A 13 0.44 -60.18 107.92
N SER A 14 0.40 -61.20 107.07
CA SER A 14 1.10 -62.46 107.26
C SER A 14 2.63 -62.27 107.26
N VAL A 15 3.36 -63.23 107.81
CA VAL A 15 4.83 -63.26 107.75
C VAL A 15 5.33 -63.24 106.30
N VAL A 16 4.57 -63.82 105.37
CA VAL A 16 4.89 -63.80 103.94
C VAL A 16 4.76 -62.39 103.37
N GLU A 17 3.68 -61.68 103.68
CA GLU A 17 3.50 -60.28 103.26
C GLU A 17 4.59 -59.39 103.85
N LEU A 18 4.89 -59.52 105.15
CA LEU A 18 5.95 -58.75 105.82
C LEU A 18 7.34 -58.99 105.18
N ASN A 19 7.64 -60.22 104.76
CA ASN A 19 8.89 -60.54 104.07
C ASN A 19 9.01 -59.86 102.69
N LEU A 20 7.91 -59.54 102.01
CA LEU A 20 7.95 -58.79 100.75
C LEU A 20 8.34 -57.31 100.94
N LEU A 21 8.20 -56.76 102.15
CA LEU A 21 8.68 -55.41 102.48
C LEU A 21 10.18 -55.38 102.84
N VAL A 22 10.80 -56.53 103.09
CA VAL A 22 12.23 -56.61 103.42
C VAL A 22 13.04 -56.28 102.16
N GLY A 23 13.71 -55.13 102.16
CA GLY A 23 14.50 -54.63 101.03
C GLY A 23 13.83 -53.55 100.18
N LEU A 24 12.57 -53.20 100.47
CA LEU A 24 11.90 -52.06 99.85
C LEU A 24 12.54 -50.74 100.31
N THR A 25 12.97 -49.90 99.36
CA THR A 25 13.62 -48.59 99.65
C THR A 25 12.67 -47.40 99.42
N ALA A 26 11.38 -47.63 99.23
CA ALA A 26 10.38 -46.59 98.98
C ALA A 26 10.02 -45.79 100.24
N ALA A 27 9.89 -44.47 100.11
CA ALA A 27 9.38 -43.58 101.14
C ALA A 27 7.84 -43.68 101.27
N ALA A 28 7.31 -43.30 102.44
CA ALA A 28 5.86 -43.28 102.66
C ALA A 28 5.11 -42.41 101.62
N ALA A 29 5.72 -41.32 101.15
CA ALA A 29 5.14 -40.48 100.10
C ALA A 29 5.04 -41.21 98.74
N GLU A 30 6.05 -42.02 98.39
CA GLU A 30 6.07 -42.81 97.14
C GLU A 30 5.06 -43.97 97.17
N LEU A 31 4.88 -44.59 98.34
CA LEU A 31 3.84 -45.60 98.54
C LEU A 31 2.45 -44.98 98.54
N ASN A 32 2.26 -43.82 99.16
CA ASN A 32 0.99 -43.11 99.16
C ASN A 32 0.59 -42.60 97.77
N THR A 33 1.54 -42.35 96.85
CA THR A 33 1.19 -42.06 95.45
C THR A 33 0.61 -43.25 94.69
N LEU A 34 0.75 -44.47 95.21
CA LEU A 34 0.09 -45.68 94.69
C LEU A 34 -1.25 -45.97 95.38
N ASP A 35 -1.59 -45.23 96.44
CA ASP A 35 -2.87 -45.35 97.12
C ASP A 35 -4.00 -44.91 96.17
N GLY A 36 -4.96 -45.80 95.92
CA GLY A 36 -6.03 -45.59 94.93
C GLY A 36 -5.68 -45.92 93.48
N PHE A 37 -4.48 -46.44 93.17
CA PHE A 37 -4.16 -46.94 91.84
C PHE A 37 -4.97 -48.21 91.52
N THR A 38 -5.71 -48.22 90.41
CA THR A 38 -6.58 -49.34 89.98
C THR A 38 -6.00 -50.19 88.85
N GLY A 39 -4.81 -49.86 88.34
CA GLY A 39 -4.14 -50.60 87.28
C GLY A 39 -3.35 -51.84 87.78
N LEU A 40 -2.73 -52.55 86.85
CA LEU A 40 -1.92 -53.74 87.12
C LEU A 40 -0.44 -53.38 87.29
N THR A 41 0.33 -54.26 87.93
CA THR A 41 1.82 -54.13 88.00
C THR A 41 2.46 -54.06 86.61
N ALA A 42 1.85 -54.70 85.61
CA ALA A 42 2.28 -54.63 84.22
C ALA A 42 2.20 -53.20 83.67
N ASP A 43 1.17 -52.42 84.04
CA ASP A 43 0.99 -51.04 83.59
C ASP A 43 2.07 -50.13 84.16
N LEU A 44 2.44 -50.33 85.44
CA LEU A 44 3.54 -49.60 86.07
C LEU A 44 4.90 -49.98 85.47
N ASN A 45 5.12 -51.25 85.15
CA ASN A 45 6.34 -51.70 84.48
C ASN A 45 6.46 -51.15 83.05
N VAL A 46 5.34 -51.01 82.33
CA VAL A 46 5.31 -50.38 81.02
C VAL A 46 5.62 -48.88 81.13
N LEU A 47 5.08 -48.17 82.11
CA LEU A 47 5.41 -46.76 82.36
C LEU A 47 6.88 -46.56 82.76
N ALA A 48 7.43 -47.44 83.61
CA ALA A 48 8.84 -47.42 83.98
C ALA A 48 9.75 -47.69 82.77
N GLY A 49 9.38 -48.67 81.94
CA GLY A 49 10.09 -48.98 80.69
C GLY A 49 10.00 -47.85 79.65
N ALA A 50 8.85 -47.19 79.53
CA ALA A 50 8.67 -46.03 78.68
C ALA A 50 9.53 -44.85 79.13
N ALA A 51 9.61 -44.60 80.44
CA ALA A 51 10.49 -43.58 81.01
C ALA A 51 11.97 -43.90 80.76
N ALA A 52 12.39 -45.16 80.90
CA ALA A 52 13.74 -45.60 80.55
C ALA A 52 14.05 -45.45 79.05
N GLY A 53 13.01 -45.54 78.20
CA GLY A 53 13.07 -45.25 76.77
C GLY A 53 13.12 -43.76 76.42
N GLY A 54 13.11 -42.87 77.40
CA GLY A 54 13.23 -41.41 77.23
C GLY A 54 11.90 -40.65 77.28
N LEU A 55 10.77 -41.33 77.50
CA LEU A 55 9.47 -40.66 77.62
C LEU A 55 9.39 -39.88 78.93
N THR A 56 9.12 -38.59 78.84
CA THR A 56 9.00 -37.67 79.96
C THR A 56 7.54 -37.47 80.38
N ALA A 57 7.32 -36.99 81.61
CA ALA A 57 5.98 -36.62 82.07
C ALA A 57 5.33 -35.50 81.21
N ALA A 58 6.15 -34.61 80.64
CA ALA A 58 5.68 -33.57 79.73
C ALA A 58 5.13 -34.15 78.42
N GLU A 59 5.77 -35.19 77.88
CA GLU A 59 5.30 -35.87 76.67
C GLU A 59 3.96 -36.61 76.89
N LEU A 60 3.78 -37.22 78.07
CA LEU A 60 2.51 -37.83 78.47
C LEU A 60 1.39 -36.79 78.63
N LEU A 61 1.72 -35.56 79.05
CA LEU A 61 0.75 -34.49 79.23
C LEU A 61 0.15 -34.02 77.89
N PHE A 62 0.87 -34.15 76.77
CA PHE A 62 0.30 -33.90 75.44
C PHE A 62 -0.81 -34.88 75.06
N VAL A 63 -0.89 -36.03 75.74
CA VAL A 63 -1.96 -37.03 75.55
C VAL A 63 -3.13 -36.80 76.50
N ALA A 64 -2.99 -35.94 77.53
CA ALA A 64 -4.02 -35.75 78.56
C ALA A 64 -5.33 -35.14 78.02
N ASP A 65 -5.26 -34.35 76.95
CA ASP A 65 -6.42 -33.74 76.27
C ASP A 65 -6.95 -34.59 75.10
N VAL A 66 -6.47 -35.82 74.97
CA VAL A 66 -6.88 -36.75 73.93
C VAL A 66 -8.21 -37.42 74.34
N THR A 67 -9.31 -36.78 73.99
CA THR A 67 -10.69 -37.19 74.34
C THR A 67 -11.25 -38.35 73.49
N SER A 68 -10.46 -38.88 72.55
CA SER A 68 -10.80 -39.99 71.64
C SER A 68 -9.53 -40.75 71.29
N ALA A 69 -9.59 -41.83 70.51
CA ALA A 69 -8.36 -42.49 70.04
C ALA A 69 -7.45 -41.47 69.34
N ILE A 70 -6.15 -41.48 69.65
CA ILE A 70 -5.14 -40.56 69.10
C ILE A 70 -5.25 -40.47 67.57
N GLN A 71 -5.50 -41.61 66.92
CA GLN A 71 -5.69 -41.67 65.46
C GLN A 71 -6.86 -40.83 64.95
N ALA A 72 -7.98 -40.78 65.69
CA ALA A 72 -9.15 -40.00 65.31
C ALA A 72 -8.88 -38.49 65.41
N GLN A 73 -8.18 -38.06 66.45
CA GLN A 73 -7.78 -36.66 66.60
C GLN A 73 -6.78 -36.23 65.53
N LEU A 74 -5.79 -37.08 65.22
CA LEU A 74 -4.83 -36.84 64.14
C LEU A 74 -5.52 -36.72 62.77
N ASN A 75 -6.44 -37.65 62.46
CA ASN A 75 -7.19 -37.63 61.21
C ASN A 75 -8.10 -36.39 61.10
N GLY A 76 -8.78 -36.02 62.20
CA GLY A 76 -9.63 -34.84 62.24
C GLY A 76 -8.85 -33.53 62.05
N LYS A 77 -7.67 -33.41 62.69
CA LYS A 77 -6.82 -32.22 62.57
C LYS A 77 -6.21 -32.08 61.17
N ALA A 78 -5.76 -33.19 60.57
CA ALA A 78 -5.29 -33.22 59.19
C ALA A 78 -6.39 -32.79 58.21
N SER A 79 -7.63 -33.27 58.41
CA SER A 79 -8.74 -32.92 57.51
C SER A 79 -9.25 -31.48 57.66
N SER A 80 -8.96 -30.78 58.76
CA SER A 80 -9.60 -29.49 59.09
C SER A 80 -8.64 -28.29 59.21
N SER A 81 -7.32 -28.48 59.19
CA SER A 81 -6.40 -27.43 59.66
C SER A 81 -4.98 -27.43 59.07
N HIS A 82 -4.70 -28.08 57.94
CA HIS A 82 -3.41 -27.89 57.28
C HIS A 82 -3.57 -27.00 56.05
N THR A 83 -3.06 -25.78 56.16
CA THR A 83 -2.84 -24.85 55.05
C THR A 83 -1.41 -25.05 54.57
N HIS A 84 -1.18 -25.07 53.26
CA HIS A 84 0.18 -25.07 52.70
C HIS A 84 0.57 -23.63 52.35
N GLY A 85 1.63 -23.12 52.99
CA GLY A 85 2.30 -21.91 52.55
C GLY A 85 3.13 -22.18 51.29
N THR A 86 3.67 -21.13 50.68
CA THR A 86 4.53 -21.28 49.50
C THR A 86 5.80 -22.08 49.80
N ALA A 87 6.32 -22.01 51.03
CA ALA A 87 7.49 -22.76 51.47
C ALA A 87 7.23 -24.27 51.66
N ASP A 88 5.95 -24.68 51.77
CA ASP A 88 5.57 -26.09 51.91
C ASP A 88 5.47 -26.80 50.54
N ILE A 89 5.60 -26.03 49.45
CA ILE A 89 5.53 -26.52 48.08
C ILE A 89 6.91 -26.35 47.44
N ASP A 90 7.63 -27.46 47.29
CA ASP A 90 8.89 -27.46 46.55
C ASP A 90 8.67 -27.06 45.08
N ASN A 91 9.73 -26.53 44.45
CA ASN A 91 9.74 -26.32 43.00
C ASN A 91 9.43 -27.65 42.29
N ASP A 92 8.64 -27.59 41.21
CA ASP A 92 8.19 -28.73 40.42
C ASP A 92 7.35 -29.78 41.17
N ALA A 93 6.97 -29.51 42.43
CA ALA A 93 6.14 -30.44 43.21
C ALA A 93 4.72 -30.58 42.63
N ILE A 94 4.21 -29.57 41.92
CA ILE A 94 2.88 -29.58 41.31
C ILE A 94 3.02 -29.89 39.81
N THR A 95 2.91 -31.17 39.46
CA THR A 95 2.95 -31.63 38.06
C THR A 95 1.59 -31.50 37.39
N LEU A 96 1.55 -31.61 36.05
CA LEU A 96 0.29 -31.64 35.29
C LEU A 96 -0.68 -32.70 35.84
N ALA A 97 -0.19 -33.89 36.23
CA ALA A 97 -1.03 -34.95 36.79
C ALA A 97 -1.71 -34.57 38.11
N LYS A 98 -1.10 -33.68 38.90
CA LYS A 98 -1.67 -33.17 40.16
C LYS A 98 -2.73 -32.07 39.92
N ILE A 99 -2.73 -31.45 38.75
CA ILE A 99 -3.73 -30.43 38.34
C ILE A 99 -4.65 -30.91 37.21
N GLN A 100 -4.54 -32.17 36.76
CA GLN A 100 -5.28 -32.70 35.59
C GLN A 100 -6.79 -32.78 35.77
N ASN A 101 -7.30 -32.58 36.98
CA ASN A 101 -8.73 -32.49 37.27
C ASN A 101 -9.30 -31.10 36.93
N ILE A 102 -8.98 -30.60 35.74
CA ILE A 102 -9.53 -29.38 35.15
C ILE A 102 -10.53 -29.83 34.07
N VAL A 103 -11.70 -29.18 34.00
CA VAL A 103 -12.71 -29.50 32.98
C VAL A 103 -12.11 -29.29 31.58
N THR A 104 -12.47 -30.12 30.60
CA THR A 104 -12.03 -29.95 29.22
C THR A 104 -12.34 -28.55 28.70
N ASP A 105 -11.48 -28.01 27.83
CA ASP A 105 -11.59 -26.66 27.25
C ASP A 105 -11.58 -25.51 28.28
N SER A 106 -10.95 -25.71 29.45
CA SER A 106 -10.80 -24.65 30.44
C SER A 106 -9.49 -23.88 30.29
N PHE A 107 -9.57 -22.56 30.40
CA PHE A 107 -8.40 -21.70 30.54
C PHE A 107 -8.33 -21.21 31.98
N ILE A 108 -7.25 -21.55 32.69
CA ILE A 108 -7.06 -21.13 34.08
C ILE A 108 -6.33 -19.79 34.12
N GLY A 109 -6.94 -18.79 34.72
CA GLY A 109 -6.42 -17.42 34.78
C GLY A 109 -7.10 -16.63 35.89
N ARG A 110 -7.15 -15.30 35.79
CA ARG A 110 -7.96 -14.45 36.68
C ARG A 110 -8.37 -13.18 35.96
N THR A 111 -9.65 -12.83 36.02
CA THR A 111 -10.19 -11.58 35.48
C THR A 111 -10.88 -10.71 36.52
N THR A 112 -11.19 -11.26 37.71
CA THR A 112 -11.66 -10.45 38.84
C THR A 112 -10.58 -9.47 39.29
N ALA A 113 -10.97 -8.21 39.48
CA ALA A 113 -10.05 -7.17 39.92
C ALA A 113 -9.54 -7.45 41.36
N GLY A 114 -8.23 -7.30 41.56
CA GLY A 114 -7.55 -7.52 42.84
C GLY A 114 -6.70 -8.80 42.89
N THR A 115 -6.18 -9.12 44.07
CA THR A 115 -5.48 -10.39 44.35
C THR A 115 -6.48 -11.42 44.86
N GLY A 116 -6.39 -12.65 44.37
CA GLY A 116 -7.31 -13.74 44.71
C GLY A 116 -6.94 -15.03 44.00
N ASP A 117 -7.77 -16.05 44.18
CA ASP A 117 -7.54 -17.38 43.65
C ASP A 117 -7.67 -17.44 42.11
N PRO A 118 -7.03 -18.42 41.43
CA PRO A 118 -7.26 -18.68 40.02
C PRO A 118 -8.71 -19.04 39.70
N GLU A 119 -9.19 -18.57 38.55
CA GLU A 119 -10.52 -18.76 37.99
C GLU A 119 -10.47 -19.67 36.76
N SER A 120 -11.54 -20.42 36.53
CA SER A 120 -11.81 -21.00 35.21
C SER A 120 -12.45 -19.94 34.34
N LEU A 121 -11.68 -19.41 33.39
CA LEU A 121 -12.16 -18.35 32.50
C LEU A 121 -13.06 -18.93 31.41
N THR A 122 -14.15 -18.23 31.11
CA THR A 122 -14.91 -18.49 29.88
C THR A 122 -14.05 -18.18 28.66
N ALA A 123 -14.39 -18.73 27.50
CA ALA A 123 -13.70 -18.42 26.25
C ALA A 123 -13.66 -16.91 25.96
N GLY A 124 -14.73 -16.16 26.28
CA GLY A 124 -14.76 -14.70 26.14
C GLY A 124 -13.77 -13.98 27.05
N MET A 125 -13.73 -14.35 28.32
CA MET A 125 -12.79 -13.79 29.31
C MET A 125 -11.33 -14.08 28.93
N ALA A 126 -11.03 -15.31 28.51
CA ALA A 126 -9.69 -15.68 28.06
C ALA A 126 -9.24 -14.86 26.84
N ARG A 127 -10.13 -14.63 25.86
CA ARG A 127 -9.84 -13.78 24.70
C ARG A 127 -9.59 -12.32 25.07
N THR A 128 -10.37 -11.78 26.01
CA THR A 128 -10.11 -10.42 26.53
C THR A 128 -8.74 -10.32 27.18
N VAL A 129 -8.35 -11.31 27.99
CA VAL A 129 -7.01 -11.34 28.64
C VAL A 129 -5.89 -11.43 27.60
N LEU A 130 -6.07 -12.24 26.56
CA LEU A 130 -5.09 -12.41 25.48
C LEU A 130 -5.13 -11.30 24.43
N ASN A 131 -6.09 -10.38 24.54
CA ASN A 131 -6.35 -9.31 23.55
C ASN A 131 -6.55 -9.85 22.12
N VAL A 132 -7.38 -10.89 21.96
CA VAL A 132 -7.74 -11.48 20.67
C VAL A 132 -9.25 -11.39 20.40
N GLU A 133 -9.64 -11.33 19.12
CA GLU A 133 -11.04 -11.21 18.72
C GLU A 133 -11.83 -12.52 18.88
N ASN A 134 -13.16 -12.42 19.04
CA ASN A 134 -14.04 -13.58 19.08
C ASN A 134 -14.06 -14.31 17.74
N GLY A 135 -13.83 -15.63 17.77
CA GLY A 135 -13.74 -16.42 16.54
C GLY A 135 -12.36 -16.40 15.88
N ALA A 136 -11.31 -15.89 16.56
CA ALA A 136 -9.92 -16.17 16.19
C ALA A 136 -9.70 -17.68 16.20
N ALA A 137 -9.80 -18.29 15.02
CA ALA A 137 -9.39 -19.67 14.81
C ALA A 137 -7.87 -19.66 14.63
N ALA A 138 -7.16 -20.65 15.16
CA ALA A 138 -5.76 -20.90 14.83
C ALA A 138 -5.55 -21.33 13.35
N ASP A 139 -6.49 -20.98 12.47
CA ASP A 139 -6.70 -21.42 11.10
C ASP A 139 -6.79 -20.25 10.11
N GLN A 140 -6.74 -19.00 10.58
CA GLN A 140 -6.58 -17.87 9.65
C GLN A 140 -5.14 -17.94 9.13
N SER A 141 -4.97 -18.65 8.03
CA SER A 141 -3.72 -18.75 7.30
C SER A 141 -3.20 -17.34 7.05
N GLY A 142 -1.88 -17.15 6.98
CA GLY A 142 -1.31 -15.84 6.65
C GLY A 142 -1.94 -15.21 5.40
N ALA A 143 -2.51 -16.02 4.50
CA ALA A 143 -3.26 -15.58 3.33
C ALA A 143 -4.59 -14.85 3.65
N GLU A 144 -5.31 -15.24 4.70
CA GLU A 144 -6.55 -14.58 5.11
C GLU A 144 -6.28 -13.23 5.79
N ILE A 145 -5.18 -13.13 6.53
CA ILE A 145 -4.72 -11.87 7.13
C ILE A 145 -4.16 -10.92 6.06
N GLU A 146 -3.42 -11.47 5.09
CA GLU A 146 -2.95 -10.73 3.90
C GLU A 146 -4.12 -10.22 3.05
N ALA A 147 -5.21 -11.00 2.90
CA ALA A 147 -6.39 -10.57 2.16
C ALA A 147 -7.13 -9.38 2.81
N ILE A 148 -7.01 -9.21 4.13
CA ILE A 148 -7.61 -8.08 4.87
C ILE A 148 -6.65 -6.87 4.92
N THR A 149 -5.34 -7.09 4.89
CA THR A 149 -4.31 -6.04 5.11
C THR A 149 -3.66 -5.55 3.82
N ASN A 150 -3.66 -6.36 2.76
CA ASN A 150 -3.10 -6.04 1.46
C ASN A 150 -4.18 -6.16 0.37
N HIS A 151 -4.52 -5.02 -0.22
CA HIS A 151 -5.49 -4.92 -1.32
C HIS A 151 -5.10 -5.73 -2.59
N ASP A 152 -3.88 -6.29 -2.64
CA ASP A 152 -3.35 -7.00 -3.81
C ASP A 152 -3.65 -8.52 -3.84
N ASN A 153 -4.23 -9.12 -2.79
CA ASN A 153 -4.44 -10.58 -2.74
C ASN A 153 -5.91 -11.06 -2.85
N LEU A 154 -6.80 -10.26 -3.47
CA LEU A 154 -8.07 -10.64 -4.11
C LEU A 154 -8.88 -11.83 -3.53
N ILE A 155 -9.07 -11.92 -2.22
CA ILE A 155 -10.16 -12.75 -1.66
C ILE A 155 -11.30 -11.82 -1.27
N GLY A 156 -12.41 -11.86 -2.02
CA GLY A 156 -13.65 -11.16 -1.67
C GLY A 156 -13.86 -9.77 -2.29
N VAL A 157 -12.89 -9.24 -3.04
CA VAL A 157 -13.08 -8.00 -3.81
C VAL A 157 -13.79 -8.33 -5.12
N ALA A 158 -15.04 -7.89 -5.29
CA ALA A 158 -15.70 -7.96 -6.58
C ALA A 158 -14.83 -7.21 -7.61
N GLY A 159 -14.70 -7.74 -8.84
CA GLY A 159 -13.95 -7.03 -9.88
C GLY A 159 -14.46 -5.59 -10.03
N ASP A 160 -13.57 -4.64 -10.36
CA ASP A 160 -13.86 -3.23 -10.66
C ASP A 160 -14.12 -2.25 -9.48
N GLU A 161 -13.67 -2.52 -8.23
CA GLU A 161 -13.93 -1.61 -7.08
C GLU A 161 -13.15 -0.27 -7.07
N HIS A 162 -11.92 -0.18 -7.60
CA HIS A 162 -11.16 1.10 -7.63
C HIS A 162 -11.44 1.93 -8.88
N VAL A 163 -11.36 1.30 -10.05
CA VAL A 163 -11.78 1.86 -11.34
C VAL A 163 -12.37 0.70 -12.13
N ALA A 164 -13.61 0.86 -12.59
CA ALA A 164 -14.24 -0.15 -13.42
C ALA A 164 -13.65 -0.15 -14.83
N HIS A 165 -12.64 -0.99 -15.07
CA HIS A 165 -11.88 -0.94 -16.32
C HIS A 165 -12.74 -1.27 -17.55
N ALA A 166 -13.78 -2.10 -17.37
CA ALA A 166 -14.78 -2.37 -18.40
C ALA A 166 -15.78 -1.21 -18.58
N GLY A 167 -16.01 -0.41 -17.53
CA GLY A 167 -16.94 0.72 -17.52
C GLY A 167 -16.34 2.05 -17.95
N VAL A 168 -15.01 2.22 -17.84
CA VAL A 168 -14.30 3.42 -18.32
C VAL A 168 -13.94 3.23 -19.80
N SER A 169 -14.66 3.95 -20.67
CA SER A 169 -14.52 3.88 -22.12
C SER A 169 -13.99 5.18 -22.72
N ILE A 170 -13.11 5.04 -23.71
CA ILE A 170 -12.63 6.12 -24.57
C ILE A 170 -13.45 6.08 -25.85
N ASN A 171 -14.26 7.11 -26.07
CA ASN A 171 -15.06 7.22 -27.29
C ASN A 171 -14.25 8.00 -28.34
N ALA A 172 -13.78 7.31 -29.38
CA ALA A 172 -13.09 7.96 -30.49
C ALA A 172 -14.10 8.75 -31.33
N GLY A 173 -13.95 10.07 -31.34
CA GLY A 173 -14.73 10.98 -32.19
C GLY A 173 -14.21 11.05 -33.62
N LEU A 174 -14.83 11.91 -34.43
CA LEU A 174 -14.42 12.14 -35.82
C LEU A 174 -12.94 12.51 -35.90
N GLY A 175 -12.17 11.80 -36.73
CA GLY A 175 -10.73 12.02 -36.89
C GLY A 175 -9.83 11.25 -35.93
N LEU A 176 -10.37 10.47 -35.00
CA LEU A 176 -9.63 9.53 -34.15
C LEU A 176 -10.12 8.10 -34.37
N SER A 177 -9.25 7.11 -34.13
CA SER A 177 -9.60 5.69 -34.10
C SER A 177 -9.03 5.02 -32.85
N GLY A 178 -9.47 3.78 -32.57
CA GLY A 178 -8.92 2.99 -31.46
C GLY A 178 -9.56 3.22 -30.09
N GLY A 179 -10.83 3.66 -30.05
CA GLY A 179 -11.62 3.72 -28.82
C GLY A 179 -11.91 2.36 -28.18
N GLY A 180 -12.75 2.36 -27.14
CA GLY A 180 -13.10 1.18 -26.34
C GLY A 180 -12.75 1.35 -24.85
N ASN A 181 -12.95 0.29 -24.06
CA ASN A 181 -12.67 0.33 -22.62
C ASN A 181 -11.18 0.11 -22.28
N ILE A 182 -10.80 0.41 -21.04
CA ILE A 182 -9.41 0.35 -20.56
C ILE A 182 -9.02 -1.00 -19.95
N SER A 183 -9.79 -2.07 -20.21
CA SER A 183 -9.48 -3.43 -19.74
C SER A 183 -8.16 -4.00 -20.29
N SER A 184 -7.55 -3.34 -21.28
CA SER A 184 -6.26 -3.67 -21.88
C SER A 184 -5.59 -2.43 -22.45
N THR A 185 -4.31 -2.52 -22.81
CA THR A 185 -3.60 -1.43 -23.51
C THR A 185 -4.28 -1.10 -24.84
N ARG A 186 -4.59 0.18 -25.05
CA ARG A 186 -5.25 0.67 -26.27
C ARG A 186 -4.35 1.69 -26.98
N THR A 187 -4.36 1.65 -28.30
CA THR A 187 -3.72 2.66 -29.16
C THR A 187 -4.79 3.60 -29.68
N VAL A 188 -4.64 4.90 -29.46
CA VAL A 188 -5.50 5.94 -30.04
C VAL A 188 -4.72 6.63 -31.15
N ASP A 189 -5.17 6.41 -32.38
CA ASP A 189 -4.49 6.91 -33.58
C ASP A 189 -5.31 8.01 -34.26
N LEU A 190 -4.63 8.87 -35.01
CA LEU A 190 -5.27 9.84 -35.89
C LEU A 190 -5.85 9.13 -37.12
N ALA A 191 -7.17 9.19 -37.30
CA ALA A 191 -7.90 8.51 -38.36
C ALA A 191 -8.40 9.50 -39.42
N THR A 192 -7.46 10.02 -40.22
CA THR A 192 -7.73 11.09 -41.18
C THR A 192 -8.72 10.72 -42.28
N ASN A 193 -8.88 9.42 -42.55
CA ASN A 193 -9.84 8.87 -43.51
C ASN A 193 -11.30 8.91 -43.02
N THR A 194 -11.54 9.10 -41.72
CA THR A 194 -12.89 9.18 -41.14
C THR A 194 -13.47 10.59 -41.16
N LEU A 195 -12.71 11.61 -41.57
CA LEU A 195 -13.20 12.99 -41.76
C LEU A 195 -14.05 13.07 -43.05
N THR A 196 -15.11 12.26 -43.15
CA THR A 196 -16.02 12.21 -44.31
C THR A 196 -17.21 13.16 -44.16
N ASP A 197 -17.44 13.73 -42.97
CA ASP A 197 -18.41 14.79 -42.78
C ASP A 197 -17.72 16.13 -42.48
N LEU A 198 -17.41 16.83 -43.57
CA LEU A 198 -17.04 18.23 -43.51
C LEU A 198 -18.14 19.12 -44.13
N ALA A 199 -19.38 18.66 -44.12
CA ALA A 199 -20.50 19.42 -44.67
C ALA A 199 -20.78 20.73 -43.90
N GLY A 200 -20.15 20.91 -42.73
CA GLY A 200 -20.32 22.08 -41.86
C GLY A 200 -19.15 23.06 -41.80
N ILE A 201 -18.03 22.85 -42.52
CA ILE A 201 -16.94 23.85 -42.54
C ILE A 201 -17.10 24.74 -43.76
N PRO A 202 -17.40 26.04 -43.59
CA PRO A 202 -17.49 26.95 -44.71
C PRO A 202 -16.14 27.00 -45.45
N THR A 203 -16.16 26.51 -46.68
CA THR A 203 -15.29 26.86 -47.82
C THR A 203 -13.77 26.70 -47.71
N ARG A 204 -13.16 26.09 -46.67
CA ARG A 204 -11.69 25.90 -46.64
C ARG A 204 -11.22 24.49 -46.30
N LEU A 205 -11.86 23.47 -46.87
CA LEU A 205 -11.39 22.07 -46.84
C LEU A 205 -10.09 21.84 -47.65
N MET A 206 -9.59 22.86 -48.33
CA MET A 206 -8.37 22.75 -49.12
C MET A 206 -7.15 23.36 -48.41
N SER A 207 -7.12 23.53 -47.08
CA SER A 207 -5.93 24.08 -46.44
C SER A 207 -4.92 23.00 -46.04
N MET A 208 -3.77 22.92 -46.70
CA MET A 208 -2.65 22.09 -46.23
C MET A 208 -1.87 22.88 -45.17
N PRO A 209 -1.68 22.34 -43.95
CA PRO A 209 -0.76 22.93 -43.01
C PRO A 209 0.67 22.66 -43.48
N VAL A 210 1.39 23.72 -43.82
CA VAL A 210 2.81 23.64 -44.22
C VAL A 210 3.67 24.09 -43.05
N TYR A 211 4.63 23.25 -42.66
CA TYR A 211 5.64 23.61 -41.67
C TYR A 211 6.79 24.35 -42.36
N THR A 212 6.98 25.63 -42.02
CA THR A 212 8.05 26.46 -42.60
C THR A 212 9.27 26.56 -41.68
N GLY A 213 9.46 25.62 -40.76
CA GLY A 213 10.60 25.60 -39.83
C GLY A 213 10.43 26.45 -38.58
N SER A 214 9.33 27.19 -38.40
CA SER A 214 9.05 27.94 -37.17
C SER A 214 7.56 28.17 -36.87
N VAL A 215 6.68 28.11 -37.86
CA VAL A 215 5.22 28.24 -37.67
C VAL A 215 4.51 27.29 -38.63
N MET A 216 3.42 26.68 -38.17
CA MET A 216 2.47 25.99 -39.04
C MET A 216 1.58 27.04 -39.70
N ARG A 217 1.75 27.25 -41.01
CA ARG A 217 0.92 28.20 -41.76
C ARG A 217 -0.14 27.43 -42.54
N ARG A 218 -1.37 27.94 -42.54
CA ARG A 218 -2.45 27.44 -43.39
C ARG A 218 -2.27 27.98 -44.81
N VAL A 219 -2.22 27.09 -45.79
CA VAL A 219 -2.23 27.42 -47.22
C VAL A 219 -3.44 26.78 -47.85
N ASP A 220 -4.36 27.56 -48.41
CA ASP A 220 -5.53 27.03 -49.12
C ASP A 220 -5.16 26.57 -50.54
N MET A 221 -5.73 25.48 -51.07
CA MET A 221 -5.39 25.02 -52.43
C MET A 221 -5.92 25.96 -53.51
N GLU A 222 -6.82 26.88 -53.18
CA GLU A 222 -7.14 28.02 -54.05
C GLU A 222 -5.94 28.97 -54.21
N ASP A 223 -5.11 29.14 -53.18
CA ASP A 223 -3.86 29.90 -53.28
C ASP A 223 -2.79 29.14 -54.09
N LEU A 224 -2.87 27.81 -54.16
CA LEU A 224 -1.97 26.98 -54.99
C LEU A 224 -2.36 26.95 -56.48
N ASN A 225 -3.64 27.17 -56.80
CA ASN A 225 -4.18 27.08 -58.16
C ASN A 225 -4.31 28.45 -58.86
N ARG A 226 -3.98 29.56 -58.20
CA ARG A 226 -4.12 30.90 -58.75
C ARG A 226 -2.77 31.43 -59.25
N ILE A 227 -2.71 31.81 -60.52
CA ILE A 227 -1.60 32.61 -61.05
C ILE A 227 -1.61 33.97 -60.32
N LEU A 228 -0.49 34.31 -59.68
CA LEU A 228 -0.33 35.59 -59.00
C LEU A 228 -0.32 36.73 -60.03
N GLU A 229 -1.10 37.79 -59.80
CA GLU A 229 -1.17 38.93 -60.70
C GLU A 229 -0.82 40.22 -59.95
N ARG A 230 0.06 41.04 -60.55
CA ARG A 230 0.36 42.39 -60.09
C ARG A 230 0.10 43.41 -61.20
N THR A 231 -0.85 44.31 -60.97
CA THR A 231 -1.07 45.44 -61.87
C THR A 231 -0.09 46.58 -61.60
N PHE A 232 0.24 47.34 -62.64
CA PHE A 232 1.04 48.56 -62.51
C PHE A 232 0.57 49.63 -63.50
N ALA A 233 0.70 50.90 -63.10
CA ALA A 233 0.27 52.06 -63.89
C ALA A 233 1.41 53.04 -64.22
N THR A 234 2.56 52.86 -63.56
CA THR A 234 3.79 53.65 -63.73
C THR A 234 4.98 52.71 -63.88
N ASN A 235 6.14 53.24 -64.28
CA ASN A 235 7.36 52.44 -64.41
C ASN A 235 7.69 51.71 -63.11
N SER A 236 7.98 50.41 -63.20
CA SER A 236 8.17 49.53 -62.05
C SER A 236 9.32 48.56 -62.30
N THR A 237 9.76 47.87 -61.25
CA THR A 237 10.81 46.85 -61.30
C THR A 237 10.21 45.54 -60.83
N LEU A 238 10.62 44.42 -61.43
CA LEU A 238 10.22 43.11 -60.94
C LEU A 238 10.72 42.89 -59.52
N VAL A 239 9.87 42.31 -58.68
CA VAL A 239 10.19 41.91 -57.31
C VAL A 239 10.07 40.39 -57.20
N ILE A 240 10.69 39.78 -56.18
CA ILE A 240 10.67 38.31 -56.02
C ILE A 240 9.25 37.73 -55.97
N GLY A 241 8.27 38.52 -55.51
CA GLY A 241 6.85 38.12 -55.49
C GLY A 241 6.17 38.03 -56.87
N ASP A 242 6.83 38.50 -57.94
CA ASP A 242 6.34 38.32 -59.32
C ASP A 242 6.69 36.93 -59.90
N GLU A 243 7.44 36.12 -59.14
CA GLU A 243 7.82 34.76 -59.56
C GLU A 243 6.58 33.90 -59.86
N PHE A 244 6.58 33.23 -61.02
CA PHE A 244 5.46 32.41 -61.52
C PHE A 244 4.13 33.16 -61.65
N GLY A 245 4.16 34.49 -61.68
CA GLY A 245 3.00 35.35 -61.82
C GLY A 245 2.95 36.12 -63.15
N VAL A 246 2.00 37.06 -63.23
CA VAL A 246 1.77 37.96 -64.37
C VAL A 246 1.85 39.41 -63.89
N VAL A 247 2.63 40.22 -64.58
CA VAL A 247 2.60 41.68 -64.44
C VAL A 247 1.74 42.30 -65.53
N ARG A 248 0.76 43.11 -65.14
CA ARG A 248 -0.23 43.69 -66.06
C ARG A 248 -0.17 45.21 -66.05
N SER A 249 0.12 45.81 -67.20
CA SER A 249 0.01 47.26 -67.36
C SER A 249 -1.43 47.66 -67.62
N THR A 250 -1.97 48.60 -66.84
CA THR A 250 -3.31 49.17 -67.04
C THR A 250 -3.27 50.63 -67.51
N SER A 251 -2.07 51.16 -67.76
CA SER A 251 -1.87 52.59 -68.06
C SER A 251 -2.23 52.97 -69.49
N ALA A 252 -2.87 54.12 -69.68
CA ALA A 252 -3.03 54.73 -70.99
C ALA A 252 -1.72 55.39 -71.50
N SER A 253 -0.75 55.61 -70.61
CA SER A 253 0.57 56.16 -70.92
C SER A 253 1.61 55.05 -71.04
N ALA A 254 2.69 55.30 -71.79
CA ALA A 254 3.77 54.33 -71.91
C ALA A 254 4.36 53.97 -70.54
N THR A 255 4.57 52.67 -70.31
CA THR A 255 5.09 52.13 -69.04
C THR A 255 6.20 51.13 -69.31
N SER A 256 7.10 51.00 -68.35
CA SER A 256 8.20 50.04 -68.41
C SER A 256 8.26 49.16 -67.18
N MET A 257 8.64 47.89 -67.40
CA MET A 257 8.97 46.95 -66.33
C MET A 257 10.45 46.61 -66.42
N THR A 258 11.19 46.96 -65.38
CA THR A 258 12.64 46.70 -65.30
C THR A 258 12.89 45.32 -64.73
N ILE A 259 13.70 44.53 -65.42
CA ILE A 259 14.24 43.28 -64.89
C ILE A 259 15.46 43.63 -64.02
N PRO A 260 15.42 43.41 -62.69
CA PRO A 260 16.52 43.76 -61.81
C PRO A 260 17.73 42.84 -62.01
N PRO A 261 18.95 43.31 -61.67
CA PRO A 261 20.12 42.42 -61.57
C PRO A 261 19.90 41.35 -60.50
N ASN A 262 20.49 40.17 -60.72
CA ASN A 262 20.44 39.03 -59.83
C ASN A 262 20.99 39.34 -58.43
N SER A 263 21.90 40.30 -58.32
CA SER A 263 22.44 40.79 -57.06
C SER A 263 21.45 41.58 -56.21
N SER A 264 20.40 42.14 -56.82
CA SER A 264 19.33 42.88 -56.12
C SER A 264 18.10 42.04 -55.89
N VAL A 265 17.67 41.25 -56.89
CA VAL A 265 16.54 40.32 -56.78
C VAL A 265 16.91 39.01 -57.46
N ALA A 266 17.21 38.00 -56.64
CA ALA A 266 17.69 36.70 -57.10
C ALA A 266 16.54 35.74 -57.42
N PHE A 267 15.94 35.87 -58.61
CA PHE A 267 14.98 34.87 -59.10
C PHE A 267 15.66 33.49 -59.31
N PRO A 268 15.07 32.37 -58.91
CA PRO A 268 15.57 31.04 -59.25
C PRO A 268 15.76 30.81 -60.77
N LEU A 269 16.68 29.90 -61.14
CA LEU A 269 16.86 29.52 -62.54
C LEU A 269 15.57 28.84 -63.06
N GLY A 270 15.09 29.25 -64.23
CA GLY A 270 13.87 28.69 -64.83
C GLY A 270 12.57 29.39 -64.43
N THR A 271 12.61 30.40 -63.55
CA THR A 271 11.47 31.29 -63.28
C THR A 271 10.85 31.79 -64.59
N VAL A 272 9.52 31.75 -64.67
CA VAL A 272 8.72 32.32 -65.76
C VAL A 272 7.83 33.43 -65.21
N ILE A 273 7.75 34.56 -65.92
CA ILE A 273 6.90 35.70 -65.56
C ILE A 273 6.14 36.15 -66.81
N GLY A 274 4.81 36.26 -66.72
CA GLY A 274 3.99 36.80 -67.78
C GLY A 274 3.96 38.32 -67.77
N GLY A 275 3.88 38.95 -68.94
CA GLY A 275 3.62 40.37 -69.10
C GLY A 275 2.42 40.58 -70.00
N GLU A 276 1.50 41.45 -69.60
CA GLU A 276 0.30 41.77 -70.37
C GLU A 276 0.07 43.29 -70.44
N GLN A 277 -0.28 43.80 -71.62
CA GLN A 277 -0.68 45.19 -71.80
C GLN A 277 -2.20 45.29 -71.90
N HIS A 278 -2.89 45.72 -70.84
CA HIS A 278 -4.34 45.99 -70.88
C HIS A 278 -4.65 47.47 -71.16
N GLY A 279 -3.74 48.37 -70.81
CA GLY A 279 -3.84 49.79 -71.12
C GLY A 279 -3.42 50.14 -72.56
N ALA A 280 -3.86 51.30 -73.06
CA ALA A 280 -3.49 51.77 -74.40
C ALA A 280 -2.02 52.22 -74.51
N GLY A 281 -1.36 52.47 -73.38
CA GLY A 281 0.03 52.86 -73.32
C GLY A 281 0.97 51.68 -73.57
N LYS A 282 1.97 51.89 -74.42
CA LYS A 282 2.95 50.86 -74.76
C LYS A 282 3.67 50.35 -73.51
N PHE A 283 3.63 49.03 -73.29
CA PHE A 283 4.39 48.36 -72.25
C PHE A 283 5.73 47.87 -72.81
N SER A 284 6.85 48.31 -72.24
CA SER A 284 8.19 47.85 -72.60
C SER A 284 8.93 47.16 -71.46
N TRP A 285 9.63 46.07 -71.80
CA TRP A 285 10.61 45.47 -70.91
C TRP A 285 11.93 46.24 -70.96
N VAL A 286 12.55 46.43 -69.79
CA VAL A 286 13.81 47.16 -69.67
C VAL A 286 14.82 46.31 -68.92
N ALA A 287 16.03 46.24 -69.45
CA ALA A 287 17.15 45.61 -68.75
C ALA A 287 17.64 46.51 -67.63
N GLY A 288 17.70 45.99 -66.40
CA GLY A 288 18.46 46.60 -65.32
C GLY A 288 19.97 46.50 -65.57
N ALA A 289 20.77 46.95 -64.61
CA ALA A 289 22.23 46.89 -64.71
C ALA A 289 22.72 45.46 -64.99
N ALA A 290 23.59 45.29 -65.99
CA ALA A 290 24.17 44.01 -66.41
C ALA A 290 23.17 42.93 -66.91
N VAL A 291 21.86 43.23 -66.97
CA VAL A 291 20.85 42.29 -67.45
C VAL A 291 20.88 42.20 -68.98
N ILE A 292 20.88 40.99 -69.51
CA ILE A 292 20.80 40.67 -70.93
C ILE A 292 19.41 40.09 -71.21
N ILE A 293 18.64 40.76 -72.07
CA ILE A 293 17.36 40.25 -72.58
C ILE A 293 17.60 39.73 -74.00
N ARG A 294 17.35 38.43 -74.19
CA ARG A 294 17.33 37.79 -75.51
C ARG A 294 15.91 37.81 -76.04
N SER A 295 15.65 38.58 -77.09
CA SER A 295 14.35 38.63 -77.78
C SER A 295 14.54 38.57 -79.30
N ALA A 296 13.49 38.14 -80.01
CA ALA A 296 13.48 38.17 -81.48
C ALA A 296 13.62 39.61 -81.97
N ASP A 297 14.54 39.83 -82.92
CA ASP A 297 14.86 41.13 -83.54
C ASP A 297 15.25 42.25 -82.55
N GLY A 298 15.56 41.92 -81.30
CA GLY A 298 15.85 42.90 -80.24
C GLY A 298 14.63 43.67 -79.74
N ASN A 299 13.41 43.24 -80.09
CA ASN A 299 12.18 43.91 -79.69
C ASN A 299 11.89 43.69 -78.20
N LEU A 300 11.56 44.76 -77.47
CA LEU A 300 11.28 44.73 -76.03
C LEU A 300 9.92 45.32 -75.68
N GLY A 301 9.26 45.99 -76.64
CA GLY A 301 7.94 46.57 -76.47
C GLY A 301 6.84 45.60 -76.86
N HIS A 302 5.74 45.64 -76.14
CA HIS A 302 4.48 45.04 -76.59
C HIS A 302 3.99 45.76 -77.85
N LYS A 303 3.49 44.97 -78.81
CA LYS A 303 3.11 45.48 -80.15
C LYS A 303 1.88 46.37 -80.12
N SER A 304 0.87 46.01 -79.31
CA SER A 304 -0.39 46.72 -79.21
C SER A 304 -1.08 46.44 -77.87
N GLN A 305 -2.21 47.11 -77.63
CA GLN A 305 -3.09 46.74 -76.52
C GLN A 305 -3.48 45.25 -76.64
N TYR A 306 -3.48 44.57 -75.50
CA TYR A 306 -3.67 43.12 -75.33
C TYR A 306 -2.54 42.22 -75.84
N SER A 307 -1.39 42.78 -76.22
CA SER A 307 -0.19 41.98 -76.42
C SER A 307 0.23 41.31 -75.10
N ALA A 308 0.78 40.10 -75.22
CA ALA A 308 1.23 39.28 -74.11
C ALA A 308 2.61 38.70 -74.40
N THR A 309 3.42 38.57 -73.35
CA THR A 309 4.79 38.05 -73.40
C THR A 309 5.05 37.14 -72.21
N TYR A 310 6.00 36.22 -72.34
CA TYR A 310 6.60 35.57 -71.18
C TYR A 310 8.11 35.84 -71.14
N LEU A 311 8.59 36.02 -69.93
CA LEU A 311 9.99 36.16 -69.59
C LEU A 311 10.45 34.86 -68.93
N ARG A 312 11.56 34.26 -69.36
CA ARG A 312 12.13 33.05 -68.72
C ARG A 312 13.60 33.26 -68.37
N LYS A 313 13.96 33.00 -67.11
CA LYS A 313 15.36 33.11 -66.68
C LYS A 313 16.19 31.95 -67.23
N LEU A 314 17.25 32.28 -67.99
CA LEU A 314 18.14 31.30 -68.64
C LEU A 314 19.48 31.12 -67.91
N ALA A 315 19.97 32.17 -67.23
CA ALA A 315 21.17 32.17 -66.40
C ALA A 315 21.14 33.38 -65.46
N SER A 316 22.19 33.56 -64.65
CA SER A 316 22.41 34.84 -63.93
C SER A 316 22.37 35.99 -64.93
N ASP A 317 21.54 37.00 -64.61
CA ASP A 317 21.33 38.21 -65.42
C ASP A 317 20.93 37.98 -66.89
N THR A 318 20.59 36.76 -67.30
CA THR A 318 20.22 36.44 -68.69
C THR A 318 18.81 35.91 -68.78
N TRP A 319 17.97 36.57 -69.57
CA TRP A 319 16.55 36.26 -69.73
C TRP A 319 16.19 36.07 -71.19
N LEU A 320 15.26 35.15 -71.46
CA LEU A 320 14.54 35.06 -72.72
C LEU A 320 13.25 35.87 -72.61
N LEU A 321 12.99 36.74 -73.57
CA LEU A 321 11.71 37.41 -73.75
C LEU A 321 11.10 36.96 -75.08
N ALA A 322 9.88 36.43 -75.02
CA ALA A 322 9.14 35.99 -76.20
C ALA A 322 7.66 36.33 -76.07
N GLY A 323 7.01 36.57 -77.20
CA GLY A 323 5.60 36.95 -77.28
C GLY A 323 5.32 37.90 -78.43
N ASP A 324 4.21 38.62 -78.34
CA ASP A 324 3.81 39.62 -79.35
C ASP A 324 4.53 40.96 -79.09
N LEU A 325 5.66 41.13 -79.78
CA LEU A 325 6.60 42.21 -79.55
C LEU A 325 6.80 43.07 -80.80
N SER A 326 7.04 44.36 -80.59
CA SER A 326 7.54 45.30 -81.59
C SER A 326 8.71 46.13 -81.03
N ALA A 327 9.46 46.74 -81.94
CA ALA A 327 10.37 47.84 -81.60
C ALA A 327 9.60 48.93 -80.87
#